data_AF-A0AAV1ZU12-F1
#
_entry.id   AF-A0AAV1ZU12-F1
#
_cell.length_a   1.000
_cell.length_b   1.000
_cell.length_c   1.000
_cell.angle_alpha   90.00
_cell.angle_beta   90.00
_cell.angle_gamma   90.00
#
_symmetry.space_group_name_H-M   'P 1'
#
loop_
_entity.id
_entity.type
_entity.pdbx_description
1 polymer ?
#
loop_
_entity_poly.entity_id
_entity_poly.type
_entity_poly.pdbx_seq_one_letter_code
_entity_poly.pdbx_strand_id
1 'polypeptide(L)'
;MDGTMDSVLNILDEDENDLDFVFVKNLLRYVLLECYPNAKWQPNGVFAKDSIASPFSLVVKSAVKMFLKSRKEEIRDDFELDFPSKDSISNRSFLEYLLCSKIDFERKPFYNASFLEFLCRCSEYTVISYWYGISLAPQMTLQIICIMMREMRESGKITENLWKDFEEFCEIYVQDEKRKIELGKPKRSWKKIFCAI
;
A
#
# COMPACT_ATOMS: atom_id res chain seq x y z
N MET A 1 -28.01 -8.90 -3.07
CA MET A 1 -26.72 -8.21 -3.21
C MET A 1 -25.67 -8.73 -2.21
N ASP A 2 -26.06 -9.38 -1.10
CA ASP A 2 -25.12 -10.10 -0.22
C ASP A 2 -24.25 -11.15 -0.93
N GLY A 3 -24.76 -11.79 -1.99
CA GLY A 3 -24.03 -12.79 -2.75
C GLY A 3 -22.77 -12.30 -3.48
N THR A 4 -22.60 -10.99 -3.71
CA THR A 4 -21.37 -10.44 -4.33
C THR A 4 -20.27 -10.26 -3.28
N MET A 5 -20.62 -9.93 -2.04
CA MET A 5 -19.67 -9.84 -0.94
C MET A 5 -19.14 -11.24 -0.59
N ASP A 6 -20.03 -12.23 -0.49
CA ASP A 6 -19.63 -13.61 -0.26
C ASP A 6 -18.82 -14.18 -1.44
N SER A 7 -19.15 -13.84 -2.70
CA SER A 7 -18.36 -14.31 -3.84
C SER A 7 -16.96 -13.72 -3.86
N VAL A 8 -16.78 -12.42 -3.57
CA VAL A 8 -15.44 -11.80 -3.53
C VAL A 8 -14.61 -12.33 -2.36
N LEU A 9 -15.25 -12.55 -1.20
CA LEU A 9 -14.58 -13.10 -0.02
C LEU A 9 -14.15 -14.57 -0.20
N ASN A 10 -14.79 -15.32 -1.11
CA ASN A 10 -14.52 -16.74 -1.39
C ASN A 10 -13.55 -17.00 -2.57
N ILE A 11 -13.06 -15.97 -3.27
CA ILE A 11 -12.20 -16.15 -4.48
C ILE A 11 -10.75 -16.54 -4.15
N LEU A 12 -10.33 -16.47 -2.87
CA LEU A 12 -8.98 -16.83 -2.44
C LEU A 12 -8.96 -18.07 -1.53
N ASP A 13 -9.66 -19.13 -1.92
CA ASP A 13 -9.22 -20.46 -1.49
C ASP A 13 -8.07 -20.88 -2.42
N GLU A 14 -6.89 -21.06 -1.79
CA GLU A 14 -5.77 -21.88 -2.27
C GLU A 14 -4.90 -21.32 -3.41
N ASP A 15 -4.03 -20.33 -3.09
CA ASP A 15 -2.59 -20.55 -3.36
C ASP A 15 -1.73 -19.61 -2.49
N GLU A 16 -1.42 -20.01 -1.25
CA GLU A 16 -0.49 -19.27 -0.38
C GLU A 16 0.94 -19.17 -0.97
N ASN A 17 1.22 -19.90 -2.07
CA ASN A 17 2.49 -19.84 -2.80
C ASN A 17 2.48 -18.84 -3.97
N ASP A 18 1.33 -18.21 -4.27
CA ASP A 18 1.26 -17.13 -5.26
C ASP A 18 2.10 -15.94 -4.76
N LEU A 19 3.09 -15.53 -5.55
CA LEU A 19 3.96 -14.39 -5.26
C LEU A 19 3.16 -13.10 -5.08
N ASP A 20 2.07 -12.92 -5.83
CA ASP A 20 1.23 -11.75 -5.77
C ASP A 20 0.48 -11.72 -4.42
N PHE A 21 -0.04 -12.86 -3.97
CA PHE A 21 -0.65 -13.00 -2.65
C PHE A 21 0.36 -12.72 -1.52
N VAL A 22 1.54 -13.35 -1.60
CA VAL A 22 2.60 -13.19 -0.61
C VAL A 22 3.10 -11.75 -0.54
N PHE A 23 3.23 -11.07 -1.68
CA PHE A 23 3.60 -9.66 -1.75
C PHE A 23 2.57 -8.77 -1.05
N VAL A 24 1.30 -8.85 -1.45
CA VAL A 24 0.24 -7.96 -0.94
C VAL A 24 0.01 -8.20 0.55
N LYS A 25 0.04 -9.47 0.98
CA LYS A 25 -0.02 -9.83 2.40
C LYS A 25 1.10 -9.13 3.18
N ASN A 26 2.34 -9.23 2.72
CA ASN A 26 3.49 -8.66 3.42
C ASN A 26 3.49 -7.13 3.39
N LEU A 27 3.01 -6.51 2.31
CA LEU A 27 2.75 -5.07 2.23
C LEU A 27 1.78 -4.61 3.32
N LEU A 28 0.60 -5.23 3.41
CA LEU A 28 -0.43 -4.83 4.38
C LEU A 28 0.05 -5.06 5.81
N ARG A 29 0.70 -6.20 6.08
CA ARG A 29 1.34 -6.47 7.39
C ARG A 29 2.33 -5.37 7.76
N TYR A 30 3.22 -5.01 6.83
CA TYR A 30 4.24 -4.00 7.06
C TYR A 30 3.62 -2.64 7.36
N VAL A 31 2.62 -2.21 6.58
CA VAL A 31 1.96 -0.93 6.81
C VAL A 31 1.24 -0.94 8.17
N LEU A 32 0.44 -1.96 8.48
CA LEU A 32 -0.33 -2.04 9.72
C LEU A 32 0.54 -2.18 10.97
N LEU A 33 1.67 -2.91 10.91
CA LEU A 33 2.53 -3.16 12.07
C LEU A 33 3.67 -2.15 12.22
N GLU A 34 4.37 -1.83 11.13
CA GLU A 34 5.61 -1.06 11.18
C GLU A 34 5.41 0.42 10.85
N CYS A 35 4.50 0.76 9.92
CA CYS A 35 4.17 2.16 9.62
C CYS A 35 3.15 2.74 10.61
N TYR A 36 2.26 1.89 11.13
CA TYR A 36 1.15 2.27 12.03
C TYR A 36 1.12 1.47 13.33
N PRO A 37 2.21 1.45 14.14
CA PRO A 37 2.26 0.63 15.36
C PRO A 37 1.15 0.97 16.37
N ASN A 38 0.63 2.20 16.33
CA ASN A 38 -0.47 2.65 17.19
C ASN A 38 -1.84 2.10 16.78
N ALA A 39 -1.95 1.43 15.63
CA ALA A 39 -3.21 0.84 15.19
C ALA A 39 -3.64 -0.36 16.03
N LYS A 40 -2.72 -0.94 16.83
CA LYS A 40 -2.97 -2.13 17.67
C LYS A 40 -3.56 -3.31 16.91
N TRP A 41 -3.43 -3.32 15.58
CA TRP A 41 -3.88 -4.41 14.74
C TRP A 41 -3.11 -5.68 15.12
N GLN A 42 -3.85 -6.76 15.36
CA GLN A 42 -3.29 -8.06 15.70
C GLN A 42 -3.37 -8.96 14.46
N PRO A 43 -2.23 -9.38 13.90
CA PRO A 43 -2.24 -10.24 12.72
C PRO A 43 -2.92 -11.58 13.03
N ASN A 44 -3.84 -12.00 12.18
CA ASN A 44 -4.61 -13.25 12.32
C ASN A 44 -4.85 -13.91 10.95
N GLY A 45 -5.36 -15.15 10.94
CA GLY A 45 -5.65 -15.89 9.70
C GLY A 45 -4.43 -15.97 8.77
N VAL A 46 -4.63 -15.63 7.50
CA VAL A 46 -3.57 -15.56 6.48
C VAL A 46 -2.46 -14.58 6.85
N PHE A 47 -2.77 -13.56 7.66
CA PHE A 47 -1.81 -12.61 8.20
C PHE A 47 -1.18 -13.07 9.51
N ALA A 48 -1.34 -14.31 9.99
CA ALA A 48 -0.70 -14.70 11.25
C ALA A 48 0.84 -14.78 11.12
N LYS A 49 1.34 -15.33 10.01
CA LYS A 49 2.78 -15.56 9.78
C LYS A 49 3.35 -14.68 8.68
N ASP A 50 4.60 -14.28 8.87
CA ASP A 50 5.40 -13.65 7.83
C ASP A 50 5.83 -14.70 6.80
N SER A 51 5.89 -14.30 5.53
CA SER A 51 6.35 -15.15 4.44
C SER A 51 7.77 -14.76 4.06
N ILE A 52 8.72 -15.69 4.25
CA ILE A 52 10.15 -15.46 4.04
C ILE A 52 10.50 -15.28 2.55
N ALA A 53 9.77 -15.96 1.64
CA ALA A 53 10.00 -15.92 0.20
C ALA A 53 9.12 -14.86 -0.50
N SER A 54 9.17 -13.61 -0.03
CA SER A 54 8.33 -12.52 -0.55
C SER A 54 9.11 -11.57 -1.46
N PRO A 55 8.53 -11.12 -2.59
CA PRO A 55 9.11 -10.04 -3.38
C PRO A 55 8.97 -8.66 -2.70
N PHE A 56 8.37 -8.60 -1.50
CA PHE A 56 8.30 -7.39 -0.68
C PHE A 56 9.62 -7.13 0.06
N SER A 57 10.65 -6.78 -0.71
CA SER A 57 12.02 -6.62 -0.22
C SER A 57 12.23 -5.40 0.68
N LEU A 58 13.42 -5.27 1.28
CA LEU A 58 13.80 -4.11 2.10
C LEU A 58 13.75 -2.78 1.32
N VAL A 59 14.05 -2.82 0.02
CA VAL A 59 14.00 -1.64 -0.85
C VAL A 59 12.54 -1.23 -1.07
N VAL A 60 11.66 -2.19 -1.34
CA VAL A 60 10.21 -1.93 -1.48
C VAL A 60 9.63 -1.38 -0.16
N LYS A 61 9.97 -1.98 0.99
CA LYS A 61 9.61 -1.48 2.33
C LYS A 61 10.02 -0.01 2.52
N SER A 62 11.23 0.33 2.06
CA SER A 62 11.76 1.69 2.15
C SER A 62 10.98 2.65 1.25
N ALA A 63 10.68 2.25 0.01
CA ALA A 63 9.88 3.04 -0.93
C ALA A 63 8.49 3.33 -0.37
N VAL A 64 7.77 2.31 0.10
CA VAL A 64 6.43 2.44 0.72
C VAL A 64 6.48 3.40 1.92
N LYS A 65 7.47 3.25 2.81
CA LYS A 65 7.61 4.11 3.99
C LYS A 65 7.90 5.55 3.63
N MET A 66 8.75 5.78 2.63
CA MET A 66 9.06 7.14 2.17
C MET A 66 7.84 7.78 1.49
N PHE A 67 7.15 7.02 0.64
CA PHE A 67 5.93 7.45 -0.03
C PHE A 67 4.87 7.87 1.00
N LEU A 68 4.50 6.97 1.91
CA LEU A 68 3.51 7.25 2.95
C LEU A 68 3.93 8.43 3.82
N LYS A 69 5.19 8.53 4.24
CA LYS A 69 5.66 9.71 5.01
C LYS A 69 5.49 11.04 4.27
N SER A 70 5.61 11.04 2.95
CA SER A 70 5.51 12.25 2.13
C SER A 70 4.07 12.62 1.73
N ARG A 71 3.18 11.62 1.60
CA ARG A 71 1.84 11.78 1.00
C ARG A 71 0.68 11.45 1.94
N LYS A 72 0.95 11.00 3.17
CA LYS A 72 -0.09 10.53 4.11
C LYS A 72 -1.21 11.54 4.34
N GLU A 73 -0.88 12.83 4.49
CA GLU A 73 -1.89 13.86 4.75
C GLU A 73 -2.82 14.01 3.53
N GLU A 74 -2.26 14.12 2.33
CA GLU A 74 -3.02 14.16 1.08
C GLU A 74 -3.92 12.93 0.91
N ILE A 75 -3.40 11.72 1.17
CA ILE A 75 -4.21 10.49 1.08
C ILE A 75 -5.34 10.48 2.13
N ARG A 76 -5.10 11.07 3.30
CA ARG A 76 -6.13 11.18 4.34
C ARG A 76 -7.20 12.19 3.97
N ASP A 77 -6.81 13.31 3.38
CA ASP A 77 -7.76 14.31 2.88
C ASP A 77 -8.65 13.68 1.80
N ASP A 78 -8.08 12.90 0.89
CA ASP A 78 -8.85 12.13 -0.10
C ASP A 78 -9.81 11.14 0.57
N PHE A 79 -9.36 10.44 1.62
CA PHE A 79 -10.22 9.52 2.37
C PHE A 79 -11.43 10.23 2.98
N GLU A 80 -11.22 11.41 3.55
CA GLU A 80 -12.30 12.20 4.15
C GLU A 80 -13.27 12.76 3.09
N LEU A 81 -12.82 12.97 1.85
CA LEU A 81 -13.69 13.31 0.73
C LEU A 81 -14.52 12.11 0.26
N ASP A 82 -13.90 10.93 0.16
CA ASP A 82 -14.59 9.69 -0.24
C ASP A 82 -15.58 9.21 0.83
N PHE A 83 -15.28 9.47 2.11
CA PHE A 83 -16.07 9.07 3.26
C PHE A 83 -16.37 10.26 4.19
N PRO A 84 -17.27 11.18 3.79
CA PRO A 84 -17.49 12.47 4.46
C PRO A 84 -18.11 12.36 5.86
N SER A 85 -18.60 11.18 6.24
CA SER A 85 -19.15 10.94 7.57
C SER A 85 -18.74 9.57 8.08
N LYS A 86 -18.58 9.43 9.40
CA LYS A 86 -18.26 8.13 10.01
C LYS A 86 -19.30 7.06 9.67
N ASP A 87 -20.57 7.44 9.56
CA ASP A 87 -21.67 6.53 9.24
C ASP A 87 -21.63 6.02 7.77
N SER A 88 -20.90 6.72 6.90
CA SER A 88 -20.64 6.26 5.53
C SER A 88 -19.54 5.19 5.43
N ILE A 89 -18.80 4.93 6.53
CA ILE A 89 -17.72 3.95 6.56
C ILE A 89 -18.28 2.60 6.99
N SER A 90 -18.37 1.68 6.04
CA SER A 90 -18.89 0.32 6.25
C SER A 90 -18.08 -0.68 5.42
N ASN A 91 -18.19 -1.98 5.73
CA ASN A 91 -17.57 -3.02 4.89
C ASN A 91 -17.96 -2.86 3.42
N ARG A 92 -19.24 -2.56 3.15
CA ARG A 92 -19.78 -2.40 1.81
C ARG A 92 -19.19 -1.20 1.08
N SER A 93 -19.24 -0.02 1.68
CA SER A 93 -18.72 1.21 1.05
C SER A 93 -17.22 1.17 0.85
N PHE A 94 -16.47 0.56 1.77
CA PHE A 94 -15.04 0.33 1.61
C PHE A 94 -14.74 -0.64 0.45
N LEU A 95 -15.50 -1.73 0.33
CA LEU A 95 -15.38 -2.66 -0.80
C LEU A 95 -15.73 -1.99 -2.14
N GLU A 96 -16.81 -1.21 -2.18
CA GLU A 96 -17.19 -0.42 -3.36
C GLU A 96 -16.06 0.53 -3.78
N TYR A 97 -15.44 1.24 -2.83
CA TYR A 97 -14.27 2.08 -3.08
C TYR A 97 -13.09 1.29 -3.68
N LEU A 98 -12.74 0.14 -3.08
CA LEU A 98 -11.63 -0.70 -3.55
C LEU A 98 -11.88 -1.19 -4.98
N LEU A 99 -13.11 -1.60 -5.30
CA LEU A 99 -13.51 -2.04 -6.64
C LEU A 99 -13.43 -0.90 -7.65
N CYS A 100 -13.93 0.30 -7.31
CA CYS A 100 -13.81 1.47 -8.18
C CYS A 100 -12.35 1.84 -8.43
N SER A 101 -11.53 1.89 -7.38
CA SER A 101 -10.10 2.20 -7.47
C SER A 101 -9.34 1.19 -8.33
N LYS A 102 -9.64 -0.11 -8.17
CA LYS A 102 -9.11 -1.19 -9.02
C LYS A 102 -9.45 -0.93 -10.49
N ILE A 103 -10.73 -0.73 -10.82
CA ILE A 103 -11.20 -0.53 -12.21
C ILE A 103 -10.52 0.70 -12.83
N ASP A 104 -10.42 1.79 -12.08
CA ASP A 104 -9.81 3.03 -12.58
C ASP A 104 -8.30 2.90 -12.80
N PHE A 105 -7.61 2.12 -11.97
CA PHE A 105 -6.21 1.76 -12.19
C PHE A 105 -6.05 0.87 -13.43
N GLU A 106 -6.86 -0.19 -13.53
CA GLU A 106 -6.86 -1.14 -14.64
C GLU A 106 -7.21 -0.52 -15.99
N ARG A 107 -7.89 0.62 -16.04
CA ARG A 107 -8.17 1.31 -17.32
C ARG A 107 -6.95 2.04 -17.88
N LYS A 108 -5.95 2.35 -17.05
CA LYS A 108 -4.77 3.10 -17.45
C LYS A 108 -3.66 2.15 -17.95
N PRO A 109 -2.66 2.67 -18.69
CA PRO A 109 -1.41 1.92 -18.92
C PRO A 109 -0.71 1.64 -17.59
N PHE A 110 -0.04 0.49 -17.49
CA PHE A 110 0.68 0.12 -16.28
C PHE A 110 2.00 0.89 -16.16
N TYR A 111 2.20 1.53 -15.01
CA TYR A 111 3.45 2.20 -14.64
C TYR A 111 3.79 1.90 -13.19
N ASN A 112 5.04 1.54 -12.90
CA ASN A 112 5.50 1.22 -11.54
C ASN A 112 5.27 2.36 -10.53
N ALA A 113 5.37 3.63 -10.98
CA ALA A 113 5.09 4.78 -10.13
C ALA A 113 3.61 4.83 -9.70
N SER A 114 2.69 4.70 -10.66
CA SER A 114 1.26 4.65 -10.38
C SER A 114 0.88 3.41 -9.57
N PHE A 115 1.57 2.29 -9.78
CA PHE A 115 1.36 1.07 -9.01
C PHE A 115 1.78 1.25 -7.54
N LEU A 116 2.95 1.83 -7.27
CA LEU A 116 3.38 2.16 -5.91
C LEU A 116 2.37 3.11 -5.21
N GLU A 117 1.90 4.14 -5.91
CA GLU A 117 0.87 5.05 -5.40
C GLU A 117 -0.41 4.30 -5.05
N PHE A 118 -0.92 3.47 -5.97
CA PHE A 118 -2.13 2.67 -5.77
C PHE A 118 -1.99 1.77 -4.53
N LEU A 119 -0.89 1.02 -4.43
CA LEU A 119 -0.62 0.14 -3.29
C LEU A 119 -0.56 0.91 -1.97
N CYS A 120 0.08 2.08 -1.95
CA CYS A 120 0.16 2.92 -0.76
C CYS A 120 -1.20 3.52 -0.38
N ARG A 121 -1.97 4.02 -1.35
CA ARG A 121 -3.32 4.57 -1.11
C ARG A 121 -4.26 3.50 -0.57
N CYS A 122 -4.31 2.31 -1.20
CA CYS A 122 -5.10 1.19 -0.69
C CYS A 122 -4.68 0.78 0.74
N SER A 123 -3.37 0.73 1.02
CA SER A 123 -2.87 0.36 2.35
C SER A 123 -3.20 1.41 3.41
N GLU A 124 -3.10 2.71 3.08
CA GLU A 124 -3.48 3.80 3.98
C GLU A 124 -4.99 3.78 4.27
N TYR A 125 -5.81 3.65 3.22
CA TYR A 125 -7.26 3.52 3.34
C TYR A 125 -7.66 2.30 4.18
N THR A 126 -6.90 1.20 4.09
CA THR A 126 -7.07 0.01 4.92
C THR A 126 -6.88 0.33 6.40
N VAL A 127 -5.79 1.03 6.74
CA VAL A 127 -5.50 1.41 8.13
C VAL A 127 -6.60 2.33 8.68
N ILE A 128 -6.98 3.35 7.92
CA ILE A 128 -7.99 4.31 8.35
C ILE A 128 -9.35 3.61 8.52
N SER A 129 -9.75 2.79 7.55
CA SER A 129 -10.98 1.99 7.62
C SER A 129 -10.99 1.05 8.83
N TYR A 130 -9.86 0.40 9.11
CA TYR A 130 -9.70 -0.44 10.30
C TYR A 130 -9.90 0.36 11.59
N TRP A 131 -9.35 1.58 11.70
CA TRP A 131 -9.58 2.47 12.86
C TRP A 131 -11.04 2.87 13.04
N TYR A 132 -11.79 2.98 11.95
CA TYR A 132 -13.22 3.25 12.00
C TYR A 132 -14.07 2.02 12.31
N GLY A 133 -13.46 0.85 12.53
CA GLY A 133 -14.12 -0.37 13.00
C GLY A 133 -14.32 -1.44 11.92
N ILE A 134 -13.81 -1.23 10.71
CA ILE A 134 -13.87 -2.23 9.63
C ILE A 134 -12.78 -3.28 9.85
N SER A 135 -13.04 -4.27 10.72
CA SER A 135 -12.07 -5.31 11.06
C SER A 135 -11.62 -6.16 9.86
N LEU A 136 -12.48 -6.28 8.84
CA LEU A 136 -12.21 -7.01 7.61
C LEU A 136 -11.47 -6.19 6.55
N ALA A 137 -11.14 -4.91 6.81
CA ALA A 137 -10.46 -4.05 5.84
C ALA A 137 -9.18 -4.68 5.25
N PRO A 138 -8.26 -5.26 6.06
CA PRO A 138 -7.05 -5.88 5.52
C PRO A 138 -7.36 -7.06 4.58
N GLN A 139 -8.36 -7.88 4.90
CA GLN A 139 -8.75 -9.04 4.10
C GLN A 139 -9.36 -8.61 2.76
N MET A 140 -10.27 -7.63 2.78
CA MET A 140 -10.89 -7.11 1.57
C MET A 140 -9.85 -6.47 0.64
N THR A 141 -8.93 -5.68 1.19
CA THR A 141 -7.86 -5.05 0.40
C THR A 141 -6.91 -6.07 -0.19
N LEU A 142 -6.51 -7.09 0.59
CA LEU A 142 -5.71 -8.20 0.08
C LEU A 142 -6.38 -8.86 -1.14
N GLN A 143 -7.66 -9.21 -1.00
CA GLN A 143 -8.43 -9.86 -2.05
C GLN A 143 -8.54 -9.00 -3.31
N ILE A 144 -8.90 -7.73 -3.18
CA ILE A 144 -9.07 -6.85 -4.34
C ILE A 144 -7.75 -6.63 -5.08
N ILE A 145 -6.63 -6.43 -4.37
CA ILE A 145 -5.34 -6.27 -5.03
C ILE A 145 -4.91 -7.58 -5.70
N CYS A 146 -5.11 -8.74 -5.07
CA CYS A 146 -4.80 -10.04 -5.70
C CYS A 146 -5.64 -10.28 -6.98
N ILE A 147 -6.95 -9.98 -6.93
CA ILE A 147 -7.82 -10.07 -8.11
C ILE A 147 -7.33 -9.14 -9.21
N MET A 148 -7.00 -7.89 -8.87
CA MET A 148 -6.43 -6.93 -9.84
C MET A 148 -5.16 -7.47 -10.48
N MET A 149 -4.23 -8.00 -9.69
CA MET A 149 -2.97 -8.53 -10.21
C MET A 149 -3.22 -9.69 -11.19
N ARG A 150 -4.11 -10.62 -10.84
CA ARG A 150 -4.52 -11.71 -11.73
C ARG A 150 -5.07 -11.19 -13.06
N GLU A 151 -6.05 -10.29 -13.02
CA GLU A 151 -6.70 -9.73 -14.22
C GLU A 151 -5.72 -8.90 -15.08
N MET A 152 -4.81 -8.15 -14.45
CA MET A 152 -3.77 -7.41 -15.16
C MET A 152 -2.77 -8.34 -15.85
N ARG A 153 -2.49 -9.51 -15.28
CA ARG A 153 -1.62 -10.52 -15.88
C ARG A 153 -2.31 -11.22 -17.05
N GLU A 154 -3.57 -11.61 -16.88
CA GLU A 154 -4.40 -12.22 -17.92
C GLU A 154 -4.60 -11.30 -19.14
N SER A 155 -4.72 -9.99 -18.88
CA SER A 155 -4.79 -8.97 -19.95
C SER A 155 -3.43 -8.60 -20.55
N GLY A 156 -2.33 -9.17 -20.06
CA GLY A 156 -0.97 -8.92 -20.53
C GLY A 156 -0.40 -7.55 -20.16
N LYS A 157 -1.03 -6.83 -19.22
CA LYS A 157 -0.56 -5.51 -18.75
C LYS A 157 0.65 -5.61 -17.83
N ILE A 158 0.75 -6.70 -17.08
CA ILE A 158 1.92 -7.02 -16.26
C ILE A 158 2.53 -8.33 -16.73
N THR A 159 3.85 -8.41 -16.66
CA THR A 159 4.62 -9.56 -17.14
C THR A 159 5.10 -10.43 -15.99
N GLU A 160 5.72 -11.57 -16.31
CA GLU A 160 6.37 -12.44 -15.32
C GLU A 160 7.51 -11.74 -14.57
N ASN A 161 8.14 -10.73 -15.19
CA ASN A 161 9.25 -9.98 -14.60
C ASN A 161 8.81 -8.80 -13.71
N LEU A 162 7.50 -8.61 -13.51
CA LEU A 162 6.93 -7.48 -12.78
C LEU A 162 7.67 -7.18 -11.47
N TRP A 163 7.90 -8.19 -10.64
CA TRP A 163 8.46 -7.98 -9.30
C TRP A 163 9.89 -7.45 -9.34
N LYS A 164 10.69 -7.90 -10.31
CA LYS A 164 12.03 -7.40 -10.53
C LYS A 164 12.00 -5.95 -11.03
N ASP A 165 11.18 -5.66 -12.03
CA ASP A 165 11.04 -4.31 -12.60
C ASP A 165 10.53 -3.31 -11.54
N PHE A 166 9.62 -3.77 -10.67
CA PHE A 166 9.08 -2.97 -9.58
C PHE A 166 10.10 -2.72 -8.47
N GLU A 167 10.93 -3.72 -8.12
CA GLU A 167 12.02 -3.57 -7.17
C GLU A 167 13.08 -2.58 -7.67
N GLU A 168 13.50 -2.70 -8.94
CA GLU A 168 14.44 -1.77 -9.59
C GLU A 168 13.89 -0.34 -9.59
N PHE A 169 12.60 -0.17 -9.90
CA PHE A 169 11.93 1.13 -9.77
C PHE A 169 11.96 1.67 -8.33
N CYS A 170 11.64 0.84 -7.33
CA CYS A 170 11.66 1.24 -5.93
C CYS A 170 13.06 1.65 -5.47
N GLU A 171 14.11 1.02 -5.99
CA GLU A 171 15.49 1.41 -5.71
C GLU A 171 15.79 2.82 -6.21
N ILE A 172 15.47 3.10 -7.47
CA ILE A 172 15.65 4.44 -8.07
C ILE A 172 14.85 5.48 -7.28
N TYR A 173 13.58 5.19 -6.99
CA TYR A 173 12.72 6.07 -6.21
C TYR A 173 13.32 6.41 -4.83
N VAL A 174 13.78 5.40 -4.09
CA VAL A 174 14.38 5.60 -2.76
C VAL A 174 15.67 6.44 -2.84
N GLN A 175 16.51 6.20 -3.85
CA GLN A 175 17.71 6.99 -4.06
C GLN A 175 17.38 8.45 -4.34
N ASP A 176 16.40 8.71 -5.22
CA ASP A 176 16.00 10.06 -5.58
C ASP A 176 15.36 10.81 -4.40
N GLU A 177 14.50 10.17 -3.62
CA GLU A 177 13.90 10.78 -2.43
C GLU A 177 14.95 11.08 -1.35
N LYS A 178 15.95 10.19 -1.16
CA LYS A 178 17.08 10.47 -0.26
C LYS A 178 17.86 11.69 -0.70
N ARG A 179 18.17 11.82 -2.00
CA ARG A 179 18.85 13.00 -2.56
C ARG A 179 18.04 14.27 -2.35
N LYS A 180 16.72 14.25 -2.56
CA LYS A 180 15.84 15.40 -2.31
C LYS A 180 15.89 15.84 -0.84
N ILE A 181 15.84 14.88 0.10
CA ILE A 181 15.94 15.16 1.53
C ILE A 181 17.30 15.76 1.90
N GLU A 182 18.40 15.29 1.30
CA GLU A 182 19.74 15.83 1.54
C GLU A 182 19.88 17.26 1.01
N LEU A 183 19.38 17.54 -0.19
CA LEU A 183 19.41 18.86 -0.82
C LEU A 183 18.49 19.87 -0.11
N GLY A 184 17.38 19.41 0.47
CA GLY A 184 16.42 20.24 1.21
C GLY A 184 16.84 20.58 2.64
N LYS A 185 17.91 19.98 3.19
CA LYS A 185 18.40 20.33 4.53
C LYS A 185 19.12 21.69 4.50
N PRO A 186 18.77 22.64 5.39
CA PRO A 186 19.50 23.89 5.47
C PRO A 186 20.96 23.61 5.81
N LYS A 187 21.90 24.07 4.97
CA LYS A 187 23.33 24.02 5.28
C LYS A 187 23.54 24.77 6.60
N ARG A 188 23.92 24.06 7.66
CA ARG A 188 24.36 24.70 8.91
C ARG A 188 25.51 25.64 8.57
N SER A 189 25.22 26.94 8.56
CA SER A 189 26.22 28.00 8.52
C SER A 189 27.06 27.87 9.78
N TRP A 190 28.27 27.37 9.64
CA TRP A 190 29.28 27.47 10.69
C TRP A 190 29.64 28.96 10.78
N LYS A 191 28.94 29.69 11.65
CA LYS A 191 29.46 30.97 12.15
C LYS A 191 30.77 30.65 12.87
N LYS A 192 31.89 30.89 12.19
CA LYS A 192 33.19 31.06 12.84
C LYS A 192 33.03 32.19 13.84
N ILE A 193 32.86 31.85 15.12
CA ILE A 193 33.12 32.79 16.22
C ILE A 193 34.64 32.98 16.20
N PHE A 194 35.10 34.00 15.50
CA PHE A 194 36.42 34.54 15.76
C PHE A 194 36.36 35.19 17.14
N CYS A 195 36.98 34.55 18.13
CA CYS A 195 37.36 35.23 19.36
C CYS A 195 38.35 36.34 18.96
N ALA A 196 37.95 37.60 19.15
CA ALA A 196 38.90 38.70 19.25
C ALA A 196 39.33 38.81 20.72
N ILE A 197 40.64 38.70 20.94
CA ILE A 197 41.35 39.08 22.17
C ILE A 197 41.49 40.61 22.16
#